data_AF-A0A2N2PRB5-F1
#
_entry.id   AF-A0A2N2PRB5-F1
#
_cell.length_a   1.000
_cell.length_b   1.000
_cell.length_c   1.000
_cell.angle_alpha   90.00
_cell.angle_beta   90.00
_cell.angle_gamma   90.00
#
_symmetry.space_group_name_H-M   'P 1'
#
loop_
_entity.id
_entity.type
_entity.pdbx_description
1 polymer ?
#
loop_
_entity_poly.entity_id
_entity_poly.type
_entity_poly.pdbx_seq_one_letter_code
_entity_poly.pdbx_strand_id
1 'polypeptide(L)'
;MVGGRRARLRVAARWLTRVELPLLLPLFLAGAVSTRAWPALLVAALLFWPLRWLAYGRLTVRTPADWPLGLLLLTIPVILWATALPDVTRPQVLRLLAGLALYCAIANWTNSPARLRTLTAGFMAAGLLLAASAPVSVQWMAGGKLTFIPEAIYRRLPLLLADPIHPNVMAGALAVLLPCALGPLLFGWGRLRWPERVLGGLASAAMLGVVILTKSRGGLMALGAVLVVLAALRWRFGWLTAPLAAVAGLACSRFEDPIPSP
;
A
#
# COMPACT_ATOMS: atom_id res chain seq x y z
N MET A 1 -41.47 -24.16 -9.90
CA MET A 1 -40.71 -23.25 -10.80
C MET A 1 -39.92 -22.11 -10.10
N VAL A 2 -39.99 -21.94 -8.76
CA VAL A 2 -39.33 -20.82 -8.04
C VAL A 2 -37.80 -20.99 -7.89
N GLY A 3 -37.28 -22.21 -7.94
CA GLY A 3 -35.84 -22.50 -7.82
C GLY A 3 -34.98 -21.93 -8.95
N GLY A 4 -35.53 -21.86 -10.18
CA GLY A 4 -34.79 -21.43 -11.37
C GLY A 4 -34.42 -19.95 -11.38
N ARG A 5 -35.31 -19.06 -10.91
CA ARG A 5 -35.04 -17.60 -10.87
C ARG A 5 -33.98 -17.24 -9.82
N ARG A 6 -34.07 -17.82 -8.62
CA ARG A 6 -33.07 -17.61 -7.56
C ARG A 6 -31.69 -18.14 -7.96
N ALA A 7 -31.63 -19.27 -8.66
CA ALA A 7 -30.38 -19.81 -9.18
C ALA A 7 -29.73 -18.88 -10.22
N ARG A 8 -30.51 -18.36 -11.19
CA ARG A 8 -30.02 -17.41 -12.21
C ARG A 8 -29.53 -16.10 -11.60
N LEU A 9 -30.26 -15.54 -10.62
CA LEU A 9 -29.86 -14.33 -9.91
C LEU A 9 -28.52 -14.51 -9.16
N ARG A 10 -28.31 -15.67 -8.52
CA ARG A 10 -27.03 -15.98 -7.85
C ARG A 10 -25.87 -16.10 -8.84
N VAL A 11 -26.09 -16.69 -10.01
CA VAL A 11 -25.06 -16.80 -11.06
C VAL A 11 -24.70 -15.41 -11.60
N ALA A 12 -25.68 -14.57 -11.89
CA ALA A 12 -25.47 -13.19 -12.33
C ALA A 12 -24.71 -12.36 -11.28
N ALA A 13 -25.10 -12.44 -10.00
CA ALA A 13 -24.43 -11.75 -8.91
C ALA A 13 -22.97 -12.22 -8.72
N ARG A 14 -22.70 -13.52 -8.88
CA ARG A 14 -21.34 -14.06 -8.85
C ARG A 14 -20.48 -13.58 -10.02
N TRP A 15 -21.07 -13.39 -11.19
CA TRP A 15 -20.36 -12.83 -12.34
C TRP A 15 -20.05 -11.35 -12.12
N LEU A 16 -21.03 -10.57 -11.65
CA LEU A 16 -20.88 -9.14 -11.40
C LEU A 16 -19.84 -8.83 -10.31
N THR A 17 -19.79 -9.64 -9.25
CA THR A 17 -18.76 -9.53 -8.20
C THR A 17 -17.34 -9.84 -8.70
N ARG A 18 -17.15 -10.44 -9.89
CA ARG A 18 -15.80 -10.60 -10.49
C ARG A 18 -15.25 -9.28 -11.04
N VAL A 19 -16.14 -8.39 -11.46
CA VAL A 19 -15.82 -7.09 -12.08
C VAL A 19 -15.60 -6.02 -11.01
N GLU A 20 -15.90 -6.32 -9.75
CA GLU A 20 -15.80 -5.39 -8.62
C GLU A 20 -14.42 -4.70 -8.52
N LEU A 21 -13.32 -5.44 -8.40
CA LEU A 21 -11.99 -4.84 -8.29
C LEU A 21 -11.56 -4.11 -9.58
N PRO A 22 -11.74 -4.68 -10.79
CA PRO A 22 -11.51 -3.95 -12.05
C PRO A 22 -12.30 -2.65 -12.19
N LEU A 23 -13.47 -2.52 -11.54
CA LEU A 23 -14.27 -1.29 -11.57
C LEU A 23 -13.85 -0.30 -10.48
N LEU A 24 -13.62 -0.77 -9.26
CA LEU A 24 -13.28 0.09 -8.12
C LEU A 24 -11.85 0.62 -8.19
N LEU A 25 -10.91 -0.15 -8.75
CA LEU A 25 -9.52 0.26 -8.88
C LEU A 25 -9.33 1.54 -9.75
N PRO A 26 -9.82 1.62 -11.00
CA PRO A 26 -9.68 2.85 -11.79
C PRO A 26 -10.42 4.02 -11.16
N LEU A 27 -11.56 3.78 -10.51
CA LEU A 27 -12.30 4.82 -9.79
C LEU A 27 -11.52 5.34 -8.57
N PHE A 28 -10.76 4.47 -7.90
CA PHE A 28 -9.86 4.84 -6.81
C PHE A 28 -8.69 5.70 -7.33
N LEU A 29 -8.08 5.29 -8.44
CA LEU A 29 -7.01 6.05 -9.09
C LEU A 29 -7.53 7.41 -9.59
N ALA A 30 -8.74 7.46 -10.15
CA ALA A 30 -9.40 8.71 -10.51
C ALA A 30 -9.67 9.60 -9.29
N GLY A 31 -10.02 9.02 -8.15
CA GLY A 31 -10.12 9.71 -6.85
C GLY A 31 -8.81 10.37 -6.43
N ALA A 32 -7.69 9.67 -6.63
CA ALA A 32 -6.37 10.19 -6.29
C ALA A 32 -6.01 11.45 -7.10
N VAL A 33 -6.47 11.53 -8.35
CA VAL A 33 -6.29 12.70 -9.23
C VAL A 33 -7.36 13.76 -8.97
N SER A 34 -8.60 13.37 -8.71
CA SER A 34 -9.75 14.25 -8.54
C SER A 34 -10.58 13.88 -7.33
N THR A 35 -10.67 14.80 -6.37
CA THR A 35 -11.45 14.62 -5.13
C THR A 35 -12.94 14.37 -5.38
N ARG A 36 -13.46 14.71 -6.56
CA ARG A 36 -14.85 14.49 -6.95
C ARG A 36 -15.20 13.02 -7.19
N ALA A 37 -14.23 12.15 -7.43
CA ALA A 37 -14.48 10.74 -7.68
C ALA A 37 -14.62 9.90 -6.39
N TRP A 38 -14.24 10.42 -5.22
CA TRP A 38 -14.35 9.69 -3.96
C TRP A 38 -15.78 9.28 -3.60
N PRO A 39 -16.81 10.16 -3.68
CA PRO A 39 -18.18 9.77 -3.40
C PRO A 39 -18.69 8.70 -4.37
N ALA A 40 -18.35 8.79 -5.66
CA ALA A 40 -18.72 7.79 -6.65
C ALA A 40 -18.12 6.41 -6.33
N LEU A 41 -16.87 6.36 -5.86
CA LEU A 41 -16.24 5.12 -5.38
C LEU A 41 -17.00 4.51 -4.22
N LEU A 42 -17.36 5.32 -3.22
CA LEU A 42 -18.08 4.82 -2.04
C LEU A 42 -19.46 4.31 -2.43
N VAL A 43 -20.20 5.03 -3.28
CA VAL A 43 -21.49 4.56 -3.80
C VAL A 43 -21.32 3.23 -4.55
N ALA A 44 -20.34 3.13 -5.45
CA ALA A 44 -20.08 1.88 -6.17
C ALA A 44 -19.76 0.73 -5.19
N ALA A 45 -18.89 0.97 -4.20
CA ALA A 45 -18.53 -0.04 -3.20
C ALA A 45 -19.75 -0.47 -2.35
N LEU A 46 -20.60 0.48 -1.95
CA LEU A 46 -21.85 0.20 -1.22
C LEU A 46 -22.82 -0.63 -2.07
N LEU A 47 -22.91 -0.39 -3.38
CA LEU A 47 -23.76 -1.17 -4.28
C LEU A 47 -23.26 -2.62 -4.45
N PHE A 48 -21.96 -2.88 -4.29
CA PHE A 48 -21.45 -4.25 -4.31
C PHE A 48 -21.76 -5.05 -3.05
N TRP A 49 -22.04 -4.42 -1.90
CA TRP A 49 -22.41 -5.14 -0.68
C TRP A 49 -23.66 -6.04 -0.83
N PRO A 50 -24.82 -5.55 -1.30
CA PRO A 50 -25.99 -6.40 -1.50
C PRO A 50 -25.75 -7.47 -2.57
N LEU A 51 -24.94 -7.17 -3.60
CA LEU A 51 -24.55 -8.14 -4.62
C LEU A 51 -23.72 -9.29 -4.03
N ARG A 52 -22.78 -8.99 -3.12
CA ARG A 52 -21.99 -10.01 -2.40
C ARG A 52 -22.86 -10.85 -1.47
N TRP A 53 -23.78 -10.21 -0.75
CA TRP A 53 -24.73 -10.93 0.10
C TRP A 53 -25.58 -11.89 -0.73
N LEU A 54 -26.08 -11.47 -1.90
CA LEU A 54 -26.83 -12.32 -2.81
C LEU A 54 -25.99 -13.45 -3.43
N ALA A 55 -24.72 -13.18 -3.77
CA ALA A 55 -23.82 -14.12 -4.43
C ALA A 55 -23.24 -15.21 -3.49
N TYR A 56 -22.85 -14.82 -2.27
CA TYR A 56 -22.06 -15.63 -1.34
C TYR A 56 -22.69 -15.76 0.06
N GLY A 57 -23.78 -15.05 0.36
CA GLY A 57 -24.40 -15.05 1.70
C GLY A 57 -23.61 -14.29 2.77
N ARG A 58 -22.55 -13.57 2.38
CA ARG A 58 -21.67 -12.80 3.27
C ARG A 58 -21.33 -11.45 2.65
N LEU A 59 -21.22 -10.42 3.49
CA LEU A 59 -20.89 -9.05 3.07
C LEU A 59 -19.38 -8.87 2.82
N THR A 60 -18.57 -9.55 3.62
CA THR A 60 -17.11 -9.51 3.54
C THR A 60 -16.49 -10.83 4.02
N VAL A 61 -15.28 -11.11 3.56
CA VAL A 61 -14.41 -12.15 4.10
C VAL A 61 -13.81 -11.66 5.41
N ARG A 62 -13.75 -12.52 6.43
CA ARG A 62 -13.08 -12.19 7.69
C ARG A 62 -11.57 -12.14 7.48
N THR A 63 -10.94 -11.05 7.85
CA THR A 63 -9.48 -10.89 7.78
C THR A 63 -8.90 -10.58 9.16
N PRO A 64 -7.64 -10.94 9.45
CA PRO A 64 -7.00 -10.56 10.72
C PRO A 64 -6.95 -9.04 10.93
N ALA A 65 -7.06 -8.27 9.84
CA ALA A 65 -7.08 -6.80 9.89
C ALA A 65 -8.46 -6.23 10.26
N ASP A 66 -9.53 -7.02 10.37
CA ASP A 66 -10.88 -6.52 10.64
C ASP A 66 -10.94 -5.71 11.95
N TRP A 67 -10.19 -6.12 12.97
CA TRP A 67 -10.10 -5.39 14.24
C TRP A 67 -9.42 -4.03 14.11
N PRO A 68 -8.18 -3.92 13.59
CA PRO A 68 -7.56 -2.63 13.28
C PRO A 68 -8.44 -1.71 12.42
N LEU A 69 -9.12 -2.27 11.41
CA LEU A 69 -10.01 -1.49 10.55
C LEU A 69 -11.26 -1.02 11.27
N GLY A 70 -11.80 -1.83 12.18
CA GLY A 70 -12.89 -1.44 13.07
C GLY A 70 -12.50 -0.29 13.99
N LEU A 71 -11.32 -0.37 14.62
CA LEU A 71 -10.79 0.73 15.44
C LEU A 71 -10.61 2.01 14.62
N LEU A 72 -10.05 1.89 13.41
CA LEU A 72 -9.87 3.02 12.50
C LEU A 72 -11.21 3.64 12.07
N LEU A 73 -12.24 2.82 11.83
CA LEU A 73 -13.60 3.31 11.56
C LEU A 73 -14.19 4.05 12.76
N LEU A 74 -13.96 3.57 13.98
CA LEU A 74 -14.45 4.23 15.20
C LEU A 74 -13.81 5.61 15.42
N THR A 75 -12.60 5.86 14.89
CA THR A 75 -12.00 7.20 14.95
C THR A 75 -12.68 8.21 14.03
N ILE A 76 -13.39 7.77 12.98
CA ILE A 76 -13.97 8.69 11.99
C ILE A 76 -15.05 9.60 12.60
N PRO A 77 -16.05 9.09 13.33
CA PRO A 77 -17.03 9.96 14.00
C PRO A 77 -16.38 10.97 14.95
N VAL A 78 -15.35 10.54 15.68
CA VAL A 78 -14.60 11.40 16.62
C VAL A 78 -13.91 12.54 15.88
N ILE A 79 -13.21 12.22 14.77
CA ILE A 79 -12.52 13.22 13.95
C ILE A 79 -13.52 14.20 13.31
N LEU A 80 -14.67 13.71 12.83
CA LEU A 80 -15.71 14.56 12.24
C LEU A 80 -16.41 15.45 13.27
N TRP A 81 -16.54 14.98 14.51
CA TRP A 81 -17.13 15.75 15.60
C TRP A 81 -16.16 16.81 16.16
N ALA A 82 -14.89 16.46 16.33
CA ALA A 82 -13.88 17.32 16.95
C ALA A 82 -13.19 18.30 15.98
N THR A 83 -13.35 18.15 14.67
CA THR A 83 -12.59 18.97 13.70
C THR A 83 -13.05 20.43 13.68
N ALA A 84 -12.08 21.35 13.75
CA ALA A 84 -12.29 22.78 13.54
C ALA A 84 -12.33 23.18 12.04
N LEU A 85 -11.85 22.31 11.13
CA LEU A 85 -11.68 22.59 9.71
C LEU A 85 -12.36 21.52 8.84
N PRO A 86 -13.71 21.51 8.79
CA PRO A 86 -14.47 20.47 8.09
C PRO A 86 -14.15 20.36 6.59
N ASP A 87 -13.78 21.47 5.94
CA ASP A 87 -13.46 21.47 4.51
C ASP A 87 -12.17 20.72 4.17
N VAL A 88 -11.24 20.63 5.12
CA VAL A 88 -10.00 19.83 4.98
C VAL A 88 -10.22 18.40 5.45
N THR A 89 -10.97 18.23 6.55
CA THR A 89 -11.19 16.92 7.16
C THR A 89 -12.09 16.02 6.30
N ARG A 90 -13.17 16.55 5.70
CA ARG A 90 -14.11 15.74 4.91
C ARG A 90 -13.44 15.01 3.74
N PRO A 91 -12.62 15.65 2.88
CA PRO A 91 -11.88 14.95 1.83
C PRO A 91 -10.94 13.86 2.37
N GLN A 92 -10.31 14.08 3.52
CA GLN A 92 -9.41 13.09 4.13
C GLN A 92 -10.18 11.87 4.65
N VAL A 93 -11.33 12.08 5.29
CA VAL A 93 -12.23 11.00 5.71
C VAL A 93 -12.74 10.20 4.51
N LEU A 94 -13.11 10.88 3.41
CA LEU A 94 -13.52 10.20 2.18
C LEU A 94 -12.39 9.34 1.58
N ARG A 95 -11.14 9.84 1.58
CA ARG A 95 -9.96 9.08 1.15
C ARG A 95 -9.73 7.84 2.03
N LEU A 96 -9.88 7.99 3.35
CA LEU A 96 -9.74 6.89 4.29
C LEU A 96 -10.81 5.81 4.05
N LEU A 97 -12.08 6.21 3.94
CA LEU A 97 -13.18 5.31 3.62
C LEU A 97 -13.00 4.63 2.26
N ALA A 98 -12.51 5.37 1.26
CA ALA A 98 -12.22 4.82 -0.06
C ALA A 98 -11.11 3.76 0.00
N GLY A 99 -10.05 4.02 0.78
CA GLY A 99 -8.98 3.05 1.01
C GLY A 99 -9.50 1.78 1.71
N LEU A 100 -10.37 1.94 2.70
CA LEU A 100 -11.02 0.81 3.38
C LEU A 100 -11.94 0.02 2.44
N ALA A 101 -12.73 0.71 1.62
CA ALA A 101 -13.59 0.09 0.62
C ALA A 101 -12.76 -0.71 -0.40
N LEU A 102 -11.65 -0.15 -0.87
CA LEU A 102 -10.72 -0.82 -1.78
C LEU A 102 -10.07 -2.05 -1.10
N TYR A 103 -9.66 -1.93 0.16
CA TYR A 103 -9.14 -3.06 0.93
C TYR A 103 -10.16 -4.20 0.99
N CYS A 104 -11.41 -3.89 1.36
CA CYS A 104 -12.49 -4.88 1.39
C CYS A 104 -12.73 -5.49 0.01
N ALA A 105 -12.71 -4.70 -1.06
CA ALA A 105 -12.84 -5.20 -2.43
C ALA A 105 -11.70 -6.16 -2.82
N ILE A 106 -10.46 -5.81 -2.48
CA ILE A 106 -9.30 -6.67 -2.70
C ILE A 106 -9.43 -7.99 -1.93
N ALA A 107 -9.77 -7.93 -0.64
CA ALA A 107 -9.93 -9.11 0.21
C ALA A 107 -11.06 -10.05 -0.29
N ASN A 108 -12.15 -9.48 -0.80
CA ASN A 108 -13.26 -10.27 -1.35
C ASN A 108 -12.97 -10.81 -2.77
N TRP A 109 -12.21 -10.06 -3.57
CA TRP A 109 -11.88 -10.45 -4.95
C TRP A 109 -10.84 -11.58 -5.01
N THR A 110 -9.90 -11.63 -4.05
CA THR A 110 -8.81 -12.61 -3.93
C THR A 110 -9.24 -13.99 -3.46
N ASN A 111 -10.29 -14.54 -4.10
CA ASN A 111 -10.86 -15.84 -3.77
C ASN A 111 -10.23 -17.03 -4.53
N SER A 112 -9.18 -16.79 -5.33
CA SER A 112 -8.47 -17.86 -6.05
C SER A 112 -6.97 -17.58 -6.14
N PRO A 113 -6.12 -18.62 -6.25
CA PRO A 113 -4.67 -18.46 -6.38
C PRO A 113 -4.27 -17.63 -7.60
N ALA A 114 -4.99 -17.79 -8.72
CA ALA A 114 -4.74 -17.03 -9.94
C ALA A 114 -4.96 -15.52 -9.73
N ARG A 115 -6.05 -15.15 -9.04
CA ARG A 115 -6.36 -13.74 -8.74
C ARG A 115 -5.37 -13.14 -7.75
N LEU A 116 -4.98 -13.89 -6.73
CA LEU A 116 -3.95 -13.46 -5.80
C LEU A 116 -2.63 -13.17 -6.54
N ARG A 117 -2.22 -14.05 -7.46
CA ARG A 117 -1.04 -13.83 -8.30
C ARG A 117 -1.15 -12.59 -9.16
N THR A 118 -2.29 -12.36 -9.81
CA THR A 118 -2.53 -11.13 -10.59
C THR A 118 -2.43 -9.89 -9.72
N LEU A 119 -3.00 -9.91 -8.52
CA LEU A 119 -2.92 -8.79 -7.58
C LEU A 119 -1.47 -8.54 -7.12
N THR A 120 -0.74 -9.59 -6.75
CA THR A 120 0.67 -9.51 -6.36
C THR A 120 1.52 -8.94 -7.49
N ALA A 121 1.34 -9.42 -8.73
CA ALA A 121 2.01 -8.87 -9.90
C ALA A 121 1.64 -7.40 -10.14
N GLY A 122 0.38 -7.03 -9.90
CA GLY A 122 -0.10 -5.64 -9.93
C GLY A 122 0.62 -4.75 -8.92
N PHE A 123 0.79 -5.20 -7.67
CA PHE A 123 1.56 -4.47 -6.66
C PHE A 123 3.05 -4.37 -7.01
N MET A 124 3.66 -5.44 -7.53
CA MET A 124 5.05 -5.41 -8.03
C MET A 124 5.21 -4.40 -9.16
N ALA A 125 4.29 -4.40 -10.15
CA ALA A 125 4.30 -3.48 -11.26
C ALA A 125 4.08 -2.03 -10.79
N ALA A 126 3.15 -1.79 -9.87
CA ALA A 126 2.92 -0.47 -9.29
C ALA A 126 4.17 0.05 -8.54
N GLY A 127 4.82 -0.81 -7.74
CA GLY A 127 6.07 -0.47 -7.06
C GLY A 127 7.21 -0.17 -8.03
N LEU A 128 7.34 -0.97 -9.09
CA LEU A 128 8.34 -0.75 -10.15
C LEU A 128 8.09 0.56 -10.90
N LEU A 129 6.84 0.85 -11.29
CA LEU A 129 6.48 2.10 -11.96
C LEU A 129 6.74 3.31 -11.07
N LEU A 130 6.41 3.21 -9.78
CA LEU A 130 6.67 4.27 -8.80
C LEU A 130 8.17 4.47 -8.56
N ALA A 131 8.96 3.39 -8.50
CA ALA A 131 10.41 3.48 -8.43
C ALA A 131 11.02 4.08 -9.70
N ALA A 132 10.50 3.71 -10.87
CA ALA A 132 10.95 4.23 -12.17
C ALA A 132 10.60 5.71 -12.38
N SER A 133 9.53 6.21 -11.74
CA SER A 133 9.17 7.63 -11.78
C SER A 133 9.96 8.46 -10.76
N ALA A 134 10.57 7.85 -9.74
CA ALA A 134 11.31 8.57 -8.70
C ALA A 134 12.46 9.46 -9.24
N PRO A 135 13.30 9.03 -10.20
CA PRO A 135 14.34 9.86 -10.83
C PRO A 135 13.89 11.25 -11.26
N VAL A 136 12.67 11.35 -11.81
CA VAL A 136 12.14 12.56 -12.45
C VAL A 136 11.14 13.31 -11.58
N SER A 137 10.63 12.66 -10.52
CA SER A 137 9.56 13.19 -9.67
C SER A 137 10.01 13.59 -8.27
N VAL A 138 11.12 13.05 -7.76
CA VAL A 138 11.55 13.29 -6.38
C VAL A 138 12.52 14.47 -6.31
N GLN A 139 12.32 15.36 -5.34
CA GLN A 139 13.31 16.38 -5.01
C GLN A 139 14.51 15.75 -4.29
N TRP A 140 15.56 15.44 -5.04
CA TRP A 140 16.76 14.83 -4.48
C TRP A 140 17.50 15.79 -3.53
N MET A 141 17.72 15.36 -2.29
CA MET A 141 18.51 16.13 -1.32
C MET A 141 20.01 16.00 -1.63
N ALA A 142 20.56 16.96 -2.38
CA ALA A 142 21.99 17.13 -2.57
C ALA A 142 22.60 17.78 -1.31
N GLY A 143 22.96 16.96 -0.32
CA GLY A 143 23.64 17.44 0.89
C GLY A 143 24.02 16.34 1.88
N GLY A 144 25.33 16.07 1.99
CA GLY A 144 26.07 15.69 3.21
C GLY A 144 25.67 14.50 4.10
N LYS A 145 24.58 13.76 3.85
CA LYS A 145 24.10 12.76 4.83
C LYS A 145 24.66 11.33 4.68
N LEU A 146 25.26 11.00 3.54
CA LEU A 146 25.95 9.72 3.29
C LEU A 146 27.09 9.96 2.31
N THR A 147 28.33 9.80 2.77
CA THR A 147 29.59 10.06 2.03
C THR A 147 29.87 9.03 0.93
N PHE A 148 29.08 7.95 0.85
CA PHE A 148 29.33 6.81 -0.04
C PHE A 148 28.78 6.97 -1.47
N ILE A 149 27.88 7.93 -1.72
CA ILE A 149 27.25 8.10 -3.04
C ILE A 149 27.73 9.42 -3.68
N PRO A 150 28.43 9.39 -4.83
CA PRO A 150 28.94 10.59 -5.50
C PRO A 150 27.85 11.58 -5.86
N GLU A 151 28.06 12.87 -5.56
CA GLU A 151 27.14 13.97 -5.90
C GLU A 151 26.87 14.10 -7.40
N ALA A 152 27.79 13.60 -8.23
CA ALA A 152 27.67 13.58 -9.68
C ALA A 152 26.43 12.80 -10.18
N ILE A 153 25.95 11.81 -9.43
CA ILE A 153 24.73 11.05 -9.79
C ILE A 153 23.50 11.94 -9.64
N TYR A 154 23.45 12.77 -8.58
CA TYR A 154 22.31 13.64 -8.31
C TYR A 154 22.17 14.78 -9.32
N ARG A 155 23.29 15.29 -9.86
CA ARG A 155 23.28 16.33 -10.90
C ARG A 155 22.76 15.84 -12.26
N ARG A 156 22.72 14.52 -12.49
CA ARG A 156 22.23 13.92 -13.74
C ARG A 156 20.73 13.60 -13.72
N LEU A 157 20.05 13.87 -12.60
CA LEU A 157 18.62 13.58 -12.43
C LEU A 157 17.81 14.84 -12.74
N PRO A 158 17.17 14.94 -13.92
CA PRO A 158 16.38 16.10 -14.28
C PRO A 158 15.07 16.12 -13.48
N LEU A 159 14.85 17.19 -12.71
CA LEU A 159 13.56 17.44 -12.08
C LEU A 159 12.60 17.94 -13.17
N LEU A 160 11.72 17.06 -13.65
CA LEU A 160 10.82 17.35 -14.78
C LEU A 160 9.41 17.76 -14.33
N LEU A 161 9.10 17.65 -13.04
CA LEU A 161 7.80 17.98 -12.46
C LEU A 161 7.84 19.36 -11.79
N ALA A 162 6.81 20.16 -12.07
CA ALA A 162 6.60 21.48 -11.48
C ALA A 162 6.32 21.43 -9.97
N ASP A 163 5.76 20.31 -9.49
CA ASP A 163 5.52 20.04 -8.07
C ASP A 163 6.23 18.73 -7.68
N PRO A 164 7.44 18.80 -7.09
CA PRO A 164 8.25 17.62 -6.82
C PRO A 164 7.81 16.89 -5.55
N ILE A 165 7.85 15.57 -5.61
CA ILE A 165 7.48 14.69 -4.49
C ILE A 165 8.58 14.71 -3.43
N HIS A 166 8.20 14.93 -2.18
CA HIS A 166 9.12 14.89 -1.05
C HIS A 166 9.73 13.47 -0.88
N PRO A 167 11.06 13.32 -0.68
CA PRO A 167 11.73 12.02 -0.59
C PRO A 167 11.12 11.05 0.44
N ASN A 168 10.70 11.57 1.60
CA ASN A 168 10.08 10.75 2.65
C ASN A 168 8.76 10.10 2.18
N VAL A 169 7.96 10.80 1.38
CA VAL A 169 6.67 10.30 0.89
C VAL A 169 6.92 9.18 -0.12
N MET A 170 7.85 9.38 -1.05
CA MET A 170 8.24 8.36 -2.02
C MET A 170 8.82 7.12 -1.33
N ALA A 171 9.77 7.31 -0.42
CA ALA A 171 10.41 6.21 0.29
C ALA A 171 9.40 5.43 1.15
N GLY A 172 8.48 6.13 1.83
CA GLY A 172 7.41 5.51 2.61
C GLY A 172 6.47 4.68 1.73
N ALA A 173 6.03 5.20 0.58
CA ALA A 173 5.18 4.48 -0.35
C ALA A 173 5.86 3.21 -0.90
N LEU A 174 7.13 3.30 -1.29
CA LEU A 174 7.90 2.15 -1.78
C LEU A 174 8.15 1.12 -0.67
N ALA A 175 8.43 1.57 0.56
CA ALA A 175 8.61 0.67 1.70
C ALA A 175 7.34 -0.15 2.00
N VAL A 176 6.15 0.44 1.86
CA VAL A 176 4.88 -0.28 2.03
C VAL A 176 4.64 -1.32 0.94
N LEU A 177 5.08 -1.06 -0.30
CA LEU A 177 4.94 -1.99 -1.43
C LEU A 177 6.03 -3.08 -1.46
N LEU A 178 7.17 -2.83 -0.85
CA LEU A 178 8.33 -3.72 -0.88
C LEU A 178 8.03 -5.16 -0.39
N PRO A 179 7.29 -5.40 0.71
CA PRO A 179 6.89 -6.74 1.13
C PRO A 179 6.10 -7.50 0.07
N CYS A 180 5.30 -6.82 -0.75
CA CYS A 180 4.52 -7.46 -1.81
C CYS A 180 5.40 -8.00 -2.94
N ALA A 181 6.57 -7.40 -3.17
CA ALA A 181 7.56 -7.89 -4.14
C ALA A 181 8.52 -8.92 -3.53
N LEU A 182 9.05 -8.65 -2.33
CA LEU A 182 10.00 -9.53 -1.65
C LEU A 182 9.36 -10.81 -1.11
N GLY A 183 8.14 -10.74 -0.57
CA GLY A 183 7.47 -11.87 0.06
C GLY A 183 7.39 -13.11 -0.84
N PRO A 184 6.85 -13.00 -2.06
CA PRO A 184 6.83 -14.12 -3.00
C PRO A 184 8.23 -14.69 -3.30
N LEU A 185 9.25 -13.83 -3.46
CA LEU A 185 10.62 -14.28 -3.72
C LEU A 185 11.21 -15.05 -2.52
N LEU A 186 10.97 -14.58 -1.29
CA LEU A 186 11.55 -15.15 -0.07
C LEU A 186 10.85 -16.41 0.43
N PHE A 187 9.52 -16.49 0.25
CA PHE A 187 8.68 -17.55 0.81
C PHE A 187 8.07 -18.47 -0.24
N GLY A 188 7.99 -18.01 -1.48
CA GLY A 188 7.23 -18.67 -2.54
C GLY A 188 8.06 -19.12 -3.74
N TRP A 189 9.40 -19.00 -3.72
CA TRP A 189 10.29 -19.12 -4.90
C TRP A 189 9.93 -20.28 -5.86
N GLY A 190 9.70 -21.48 -5.32
CA GLY A 190 9.35 -22.68 -6.09
C GLY A 190 8.00 -22.63 -6.82
N ARG A 191 7.08 -21.76 -6.38
CA ARG A 191 5.74 -21.56 -6.96
C ARG A 191 5.68 -20.40 -7.96
N LEU A 192 6.71 -19.55 -8.04
CA LEU A 192 6.74 -18.46 -9.02
C LEU A 192 7.15 -18.97 -10.40
N ARG A 193 6.45 -18.47 -11.42
CA ARG A 193 6.89 -18.60 -12.82
C ARG A 193 8.07 -17.65 -13.06
N TRP A 194 8.88 -17.96 -14.07
CA TRP A 194 10.00 -17.11 -14.49
C TRP A 194 9.67 -15.61 -14.62
N PRO A 195 8.60 -15.19 -15.33
CA PRO A 195 8.26 -13.76 -15.44
C PRO A 195 7.95 -13.11 -14.09
N GLU A 196 7.35 -13.84 -13.15
CA GLU A 196 7.04 -13.31 -11.82
C GLU A 196 8.31 -13.16 -10.97
N ARG A 197 9.30 -14.04 -11.16
CA ARG A 197 10.62 -13.91 -10.52
C ARG A 197 11.37 -12.70 -11.04
N VAL A 198 11.39 -12.52 -12.36
CA VAL A 198 12.04 -11.37 -13.00
C VAL A 198 11.37 -10.07 -12.57
N LEU A 199 10.03 -10.00 -12.65
CA LEU A 199 9.28 -8.83 -12.22
C LEU A 199 9.49 -8.53 -10.74
N GLY A 200 9.38 -9.53 -9.86
CA GLY A 200 9.61 -9.38 -8.44
C GLY A 200 11.04 -8.90 -8.14
N GLY A 201 12.04 -9.51 -8.77
CA GLY A 201 13.45 -9.15 -8.58
C GLY A 201 13.75 -7.72 -9.02
N LEU A 202 13.29 -7.34 -10.22
CA LEU A 202 13.43 -5.98 -10.75
C LEU A 202 12.69 -4.96 -9.87
N ALA A 203 11.44 -5.25 -9.49
CA ALA A 203 10.65 -4.37 -8.64
C ALA A 203 11.32 -4.18 -7.27
N SER A 204 11.75 -5.26 -6.60
CA SER A 204 12.44 -5.18 -5.32
C SER A 204 13.75 -4.42 -5.42
N ALA A 205 14.58 -4.70 -6.42
CA ALA A 205 15.85 -4.01 -6.61
C ALA A 205 15.66 -2.50 -6.88
N ALA A 206 14.70 -2.14 -7.75
CA ALA A 206 14.39 -0.75 -8.06
C ALA A 206 13.84 -0.01 -6.82
N MET A 207 12.89 -0.60 -6.10
CA MET A 207 12.32 -0.01 -4.88
C MET A 207 13.39 0.18 -3.79
N LEU A 208 14.22 -0.83 -3.52
CA LEU A 208 15.33 -0.73 -2.57
C LEU A 208 16.33 0.36 -2.98
N GLY A 209 16.71 0.38 -4.25
CA GLY A 209 17.62 1.38 -4.79
C GLY A 209 17.10 2.79 -4.55
N VAL A 210 15.85 3.06 -4.90
CA VAL A 210 15.23 4.38 -4.68
C VAL A 210 15.14 4.71 -3.19
N VAL A 211 14.67 3.79 -2.34
CA VAL A 211 14.57 4.04 -0.89
C VAL A 211 15.94 4.40 -0.30
N ILE A 212 17.01 3.70 -0.68
CA ILE A 212 18.38 4.03 -0.24
C ILE A 212 18.83 5.38 -0.79
N LEU A 213 18.59 5.64 -2.08
CA LEU A 213 18.97 6.89 -2.75
C LEU A 213 18.26 8.11 -2.19
N THR A 214 17.03 7.96 -1.67
CA THR A 214 16.26 9.07 -1.07
C THR A 214 16.90 9.61 0.22
N LYS A 215 17.79 8.83 0.87
CA LYS A 215 18.43 9.17 2.16
C LYS A 215 17.44 9.60 3.25
N SER A 216 16.20 9.11 3.17
CA SER A 216 15.14 9.42 4.14
C SER A 216 15.33 8.61 5.42
N ARG A 217 15.47 9.27 6.58
CA ARG A 217 15.50 8.58 7.89
C ARG A 217 14.25 7.71 8.08
N GLY A 218 13.07 8.29 7.81
CA GLY A 218 11.79 7.57 7.88
C GLY A 218 11.71 6.41 6.88
N GLY A 219 12.21 6.61 5.65
CA GLY A 219 12.28 5.56 4.63
C GLY A 219 13.19 4.39 5.04
N LEU A 220 14.36 4.68 5.60
CA LEU A 220 15.30 3.67 6.10
C LEU A 220 14.77 2.95 7.34
N MET A 221 14.09 3.65 8.24
CA MET A 221 13.41 3.03 9.39
C MET A 221 12.27 2.11 8.94
N ALA A 222 11.45 2.55 7.98
CA ALA A 222 10.39 1.73 7.40
C ALA A 222 10.96 0.50 6.68
N LEU A 223 12.05 0.66 5.93
CA LEU A 223 12.78 -0.46 5.31
C LEU A 223 13.30 -1.44 6.36
N GLY A 224 13.92 -0.94 7.43
CA GLY A 224 14.38 -1.75 8.55
C GLY A 224 13.25 -2.55 9.20
N ALA A 225 12.11 -1.90 9.47
CA ALA A 225 10.92 -2.55 10.00
C ALA A 225 10.40 -3.65 9.06
N VAL A 226 10.34 -3.39 7.75
CA VAL A 226 9.96 -4.39 6.75
C VAL A 226 10.89 -5.60 6.78
N LEU A 227 12.21 -5.37 6.79
CA LEU A 227 13.20 -6.46 6.81
C LEU A 227 13.10 -7.29 8.09
N VAL A 228 12.90 -6.65 9.24
CA VAL A 228 12.69 -7.32 10.54
C VAL A 228 11.43 -8.18 10.50
N VAL A 229 10.32 -7.65 10.00
CA VAL A 229 9.07 -8.43 9.87
C VAL A 229 9.27 -9.61 8.91
N LEU A 230 9.92 -9.41 7.77
CA LEU A 230 10.20 -10.50 6.82
C LEU A 230 11.13 -11.56 7.43
N ALA A 231 12.16 -11.16 8.17
CA ALA A 231 13.06 -12.08 8.88
C ALA A 231 12.30 -12.84 9.99
N ALA A 232 11.44 -12.15 10.73
CA ALA A 232 10.61 -12.74 11.78
C ALA A 232 9.66 -13.80 11.23
N LEU A 233 9.09 -13.56 10.05
CA LEU A 233 8.22 -14.52 9.37
C LEU A 233 9.01 -15.66 8.72
N ARG A 234 10.27 -15.45 8.32
CA ARG A 234 11.09 -16.45 7.60
C ARG A 234 11.71 -17.51 8.48
N TRP A 235 12.06 -17.17 9.73
CA TRP A 235 12.73 -18.06 10.66
C TRP A 235 11.87 -18.36 11.90
N ARG A 236 11.89 -19.61 12.37
CA ARG A 236 11.18 -20.09 13.58
C ARG A 236 11.49 -19.27 14.84
N PHE A 237 12.69 -18.71 14.94
CA PHE A 237 13.12 -17.84 16.05
C PHE A 237 13.29 -16.38 15.61
N GLY A 238 12.86 -16.02 14.40
CA GLY A 238 13.02 -14.68 13.86
C GLY A 238 12.23 -13.63 14.64
N TRP A 239 11.22 -14.01 15.43
CA TRP A 239 10.52 -13.10 16.33
C TRP A 239 11.44 -12.45 17.38
N LEU A 240 12.60 -13.04 17.67
CA LEU A 240 13.65 -12.43 18.51
C LEU A 240 14.31 -11.20 17.86
N THR A 241 14.17 -11.02 16.54
CA THR A 241 14.65 -9.81 15.85
C THR A 241 13.75 -8.60 16.09
N ALA A 242 12.47 -8.81 16.44
CA ALA A 242 11.52 -7.73 16.74
C ALA A 242 11.90 -6.91 18.00
N PRO A 243 12.20 -7.51 19.17
CA PRO A 243 12.68 -6.76 20.32
C PRO A 243 14.04 -6.11 20.06
N LEU A 244 14.94 -6.78 19.32
CA LEU A 244 16.24 -6.22 18.95
C LEU A 244 16.10 -4.96 18.08
N ALA A 245 15.16 -4.99 17.12
CA ALA A 245 14.82 -3.86 16.27
C ALA A 245 14.11 -2.74 17.03
N ALA A 246 13.25 -3.07 17.99
CA ALA A 246 12.63 -2.09 18.88
C ALA A 246 13.68 -1.37 19.75
N VAL A 247 14.66 -2.11 20.28
CA VAL A 247 15.79 -1.54 21.04
C VAL A 247 16.68 -0.67 20.13
N ALA A 248 16.98 -1.12 18.91
CA ALA A 248 17.74 -0.33 17.94
C ALA A 248 17.00 0.96 17.53
N GLY A 249 15.67 0.89 17.36
CA GLY A 249 14.82 2.04 17.07
C GLY A 249 14.82 3.06 18.22
N LEU A 250 14.69 2.59 19.47
CA LEU A 250 14.76 3.42 20.67
C LEU A 250 16.15 4.03 20.89
N ALA A 251 17.21 3.32 20.54
CA ALA A 251 18.57 3.84 20.57
C ALA A 251 18.77 4.94 19.51
N CYS A 252 18.25 4.76 18.29
CA CYS A 252 18.29 5.78 17.25
C CYS A 252 17.50 7.04 17.60
N SER A 253 16.34 6.92 18.27
CA SER A 253 15.56 8.11 18.70
C SER A 253 16.23 8.89 19.83
N ARG A 254 17.19 8.31 20.56
CA ARG A 254 17.97 9.01 21.59
C ARG A 254 19.15 9.82 21.06
N PHE A 255 19.52 9.65 19.78
CA PHE A 255 20.54 10.46 19.10
C PHE A 255 19.96 11.68 18.38
N GLU A 256 18.68 11.98 18.58
CA GLU A 256 18.12 13.28 18.21
C GLU A 256 18.51 14.29 19.28
N ASP A 257 19.67 14.92 19.09
CA ASP A 257 20.14 16.02 19.93
C ASP A 257 19.06 17.10 20.05
N PRO A 258 18.86 17.68 21.25
CA PRO A 258 17.93 18.77 21.45
C PRO A 258 18.34 19.96 20.57
N ILE A 259 17.37 20.51 19.85
CA ILE A 259 17.49 21.76 19.12
C ILE A 259 18.08 22.80 20.09
N PRO A 260 19.25 23.41 19.80
CA PRO A 260 19.70 24.54 20.60
C PRO A 260 18.65 25.65 20.47
N SER A 261 17.95 25.92 21.56
CA SER A 261 17.08 27.08 21.69
C SER A 261 17.91 28.36 21.45
N PRO A 262 17.36 29.37 20.78
CA PRO A 262 18.03 30.67 20.61
C PRO A 262 18.29 31.35 21.95
#